data_AF-A0A6G6W3Z1-F1
#
_entry.id   AF-A0A6G6W3Z1-F1
#
_cell.length_a   1.000
_cell.length_b   1.000
_cell.length_c   1.000
_cell.angle_alpha   90.00
_cell.angle_beta   90.00
_cell.angle_gamma   90.00
#
_symmetry.space_group_name_H-M   'P 1'
#
loop_
_entity.id
_entity.type
_entity.pdbx_description
1 polymer ?
#
loop_
_entity_poly.entity_id
_entity_poly.type
_entity_poly.pdbx_seq_one_letter_code
_entity_poly.pdbx_strand_id
1 'polypeptide(L)'
;MTEASRTLPPEALDAWAAAMRERFGLADGDVPISLILDLAREAANGVARPAAPLSAFVAGLVAGRAGGSQEDVESAVAAVVELAQGWEA
;
A
#
# COMPACT_ATOMS: atom_id res chain seq x y z
N MET A 1 -23.02 23.34 -6.24
CA MET A 1 -21.72 23.10 -5.59
C MET A 1 -21.01 22.05 -6.40
N THR A 2 -20.04 22.46 -7.22
CA THR A 2 -19.32 21.58 -8.14
C THR A 2 -18.51 20.58 -7.31
N GLU A 3 -18.81 19.28 -7.43
CA GLU A 3 -17.93 18.20 -6.96
C GLU A 3 -16.65 18.26 -7.80
N ALA A 4 -15.70 19.08 -7.37
CA ALA A 4 -14.33 18.96 -7.82
C ALA A 4 -13.85 17.58 -7.36
N SER A 5 -13.45 16.76 -8.32
CA SER A 5 -12.88 15.43 -8.16
C SER A 5 -12.06 15.32 -6.87
N ARG A 6 -12.53 14.53 -5.89
CA ARG A 6 -11.84 14.26 -4.60
C ARG A 6 -10.53 13.47 -4.75
N THR A 7 -10.15 13.13 -5.98
CA THR A 7 -8.90 12.45 -6.31
C THR A 7 -7.80 13.47 -6.50
N LEU A 8 -6.87 13.46 -5.55
CA LEU A 8 -5.62 14.19 -5.62
C LEU A 8 -4.80 13.70 -6.84
N PRO A 9 -4.07 14.59 -7.54
CA PRO A 9 -3.22 14.20 -8.65
C PRO A 9 -2.02 13.35 -8.15
N PRO A 10 -1.30 12.62 -9.03
CA PRO A 10 -0.21 11.73 -8.63
C PRO A 10 0.85 12.42 -7.75
N GLU A 11 1.21 13.67 -8.05
CA GLU A 11 2.17 14.46 -7.26
C GLU A 11 1.68 14.77 -5.82
N ALA A 12 0.37 14.71 -5.57
CA ALA A 12 -0.17 14.90 -4.23
C ALA A 12 -0.08 13.63 -3.36
N LEU A 13 0.15 12.44 -3.96
CA LEU A 13 0.57 11.26 -3.19
C LEU A 13 1.99 11.44 -2.65
N ASP A 14 2.90 12.02 -3.43
CA ASP A 14 4.27 12.29 -2.98
C ASP A 14 4.29 13.33 -1.86
N ALA A 15 3.52 14.41 -2.02
CA ALA A 15 3.38 15.43 -0.97
C ALA A 15 2.72 14.86 0.30
N TRP A 16 1.72 13.99 0.14
CA TRP A 16 1.07 13.34 1.28
C TRP A 16 2.02 12.36 1.99
N ALA A 17 2.76 11.56 1.23
CA ALA A 17 3.78 10.68 1.77
C ALA A 17 4.86 11.48 2.52
N ALA A 18 5.32 12.60 1.97
CA ALA A 18 6.27 13.49 2.64
C ALA A 18 5.71 14.02 3.97
N ALA A 19 4.44 14.47 3.99
CA ALA A 19 3.78 14.93 5.21
C ALA A 19 3.66 13.82 6.27
N MET A 20 3.37 12.58 5.86
CA MET A 20 3.36 11.43 6.77
C MET A 20 4.77 11.13 7.29
N ARG A 21 5.78 11.15 6.43
CA ARG A 21 7.17 10.91 6.84
C ARG A 21 7.66 11.92 7.87
N GLU A 22 7.41 13.20 7.62
CA GLU A 22 7.71 14.27 8.56
C GLU A 22 6.99 14.07 9.91
N ARG A 23 5.67 13.80 9.86
CA ARG A 23 4.85 13.64 11.06
C ARG A 23 5.28 12.45 11.92
N PHE A 24 5.70 11.35 11.31
CA PHE A 24 5.99 10.10 12.00
C PHE A 24 7.49 9.80 12.14
N GLY A 25 8.36 10.69 11.67
CA GLY A 25 9.82 10.54 11.77
C GLY A 25 10.38 9.42 10.88
N LEU A 26 9.80 9.23 9.70
CA LEU A 26 10.19 8.19 8.74
C LEU A 26 11.21 8.71 7.73
N ALA A 27 12.13 7.85 7.29
CA ALA A 27 13.05 8.11 6.19
C ALA A 27 12.35 8.02 4.83
N ASP A 28 12.96 8.58 3.78
CA ASP A 28 12.38 8.56 2.42
C ASP A 28 12.11 7.15 1.89
N GLY A 29 12.88 6.15 2.33
CA GLY A 29 12.71 4.74 1.95
C GLY A 29 11.63 3.98 2.73
N ASP A 30 11.13 4.52 3.84
CA ASP A 30 10.22 3.77 4.74
C ASP A 30 8.79 3.66 4.18
N VAL A 31 8.44 4.50 3.20
CA VAL A 31 7.11 4.53 2.56
C VAL A 31 7.24 4.16 1.09
N PRO A 32 7.25 2.87 0.73
CA PRO A 32 7.42 2.43 -0.65
C PRO A 32 6.11 2.59 -1.43
N ILE A 33 5.83 3.81 -1.90
CA ILE A 33 4.56 4.20 -2.55
C ILE A 33 4.22 3.26 -3.71
N SER A 34 5.14 3.09 -4.67
CA SER A 34 4.90 2.27 -5.86
C SER A 34 4.52 0.83 -5.50
N LEU A 35 5.26 0.22 -4.56
CA LEU A 35 5.01 -1.14 -4.09
C LEU A 35 3.60 -1.30 -3.50
N ILE A 36 3.19 -0.35 -2.66
CA ILE A 36 1.86 -0.34 -2.04
C ILE A 36 0.75 -0.15 -3.09
N LEU A 37 0.96 0.73 -4.07
CA LEU A 37 0.00 0.96 -5.15
C LEU A 37 -0.13 -0.24 -6.08
N ASP A 38 0.97 -0.94 -6.36
CA ASP A 38 0.95 -2.17 -7.15
C ASP A 38 0.24 -3.30 -6.37
N LEU A 39 0.52 -3.49 -5.07
CA LEU A 39 -0.24 -4.40 -4.21
C LEU A 39 -1.75 -4.11 -4.26
N ALA A 40 -2.12 -2.84 -4.11
CA ALA A 40 -3.52 -2.42 -4.14
C ALA A 40 -4.17 -2.74 -5.50
N ARG A 41 -3.44 -2.54 -6.61
CA ARG A 41 -3.90 -2.88 -7.96
C ARG A 41 -4.15 -4.38 -8.10
N GLU A 42 -3.18 -5.21 -7.73
CA GLU A 42 -3.29 -6.67 -7.82
C GLU A 42 -4.47 -7.19 -7.00
N ALA A 43 -4.60 -6.74 -5.75
CA ALA A 43 -5.71 -7.15 -4.88
C ALA A 43 -7.08 -6.69 -5.42
N ALA A 44 -7.18 -5.44 -5.91
CA ALA A 44 -8.42 -4.90 -6.44
C ALA A 44 -8.90 -5.65 -7.70
N ASN A 45 -7.96 -6.10 -8.54
CA ASN A 45 -8.24 -6.77 -9.80
C ASN A 45 -8.43 -8.29 -9.62
N GLY A 46 -7.60 -8.92 -8.79
CA GLY A 46 -7.60 -10.38 -8.59
C GLY A 46 -8.65 -10.88 -7.60
N VAL A 47 -9.04 -10.07 -6.60
CA VAL A 47 -10.00 -10.48 -5.57
C VAL A 47 -11.30 -9.70 -5.68
N ALA A 48 -11.26 -8.41 -5.33
CA ALA A 48 -12.38 -7.47 -5.45
C ALA A 48 -11.89 -6.06 -5.13
N ARG A 49 -12.57 -5.02 -5.63
CA ARG A 49 -12.20 -3.62 -5.35
C ARG A 49 -11.96 -3.29 -3.86
N PRO A 50 -12.78 -3.76 -2.89
CA PRO A 50 -12.53 -3.51 -1.46
C PRO A 50 -11.29 -4.22 -0.89
N ALA A 51 -10.70 -5.18 -1.61
CA ALA A 51 -9.53 -5.91 -1.16
C ALA A 51 -8.27 -5.03 -1.13
N ALA A 52 -8.18 -3.98 -1.96
CA ALA A 52 -7.03 -3.08 -1.97
C ALA A 52 -6.63 -2.52 -0.58
N PRO A 53 -7.50 -1.77 0.12
CA PRO A 53 -7.16 -1.24 1.45
C PRO A 53 -6.97 -2.34 2.49
N LEU A 54 -7.73 -3.45 2.39
CA LEU A 54 -7.60 -4.57 3.32
C LEU A 54 -6.22 -5.24 3.20
N SER A 55 -5.79 -5.54 1.97
CA SER A 55 -4.50 -6.15 1.66
C SER A 55 -3.33 -5.27 2.07
N ALA A 56 -3.41 -3.95 1.81
CA ALA A 56 -2.38 -3.01 2.25
C ALA A 56 -2.23 -2.98 3.79
N PHE A 57 -3.34 -2.98 4.52
CA PHE A 57 -3.31 -3.05 5.99
C PHE A 57 -2.69 -4.36 6.49
N VAL A 58 -3.10 -5.50 5.91
CA VAL A 58 -2.59 -6.82 6.30
C VAL A 58 -1.09 -6.94 6.01
N ALA A 59 -0.63 -6.50 4.83
CA ALA A 59 0.80 -6.50 4.48
C ALA A 59 1.62 -5.70 5.50
N GLY A 60 1.16 -4.48 5.85
CA GLY A 60 1.81 -3.66 6.88
C GLY A 60 1.81 -4.31 8.27
N LEU A 61 0.69 -4.94 8.67
CA LEU A 61 0.61 -5.65 9.95
C LEU A 61 1.54 -6.85 10.03
N VAL A 62 1.68 -7.61 8.94
CA VAL A 62 2.59 -8.76 8.85
C VAL A 62 4.04 -8.29 8.90
N ALA A 63 4.41 -7.30 8.08
CA ALA A 63 5.76 -6.74 8.06
C ALA A 63 6.16 -6.18 9.44
N GLY A 64 5.28 -5.41 10.08
CA GLY A 64 5.53 -4.87 11.42
C GLY A 64 5.68 -5.94 12.51
N ARG A 65 5.04 -7.10 12.36
CA ARG A 65 5.22 -8.25 13.26
C ARG A 65 6.52 -9.01 13.01
N ALA A 66 7.06 -8.95 11.80
CA ALA A 66 8.31 -9.62 11.42
C ALA A 66 9.57 -8.83 11.83
N GLY A 67 9.42 -7.52 12.09
CA GLY A 67 10.53 -6.66 12.51
C GLY A 67 10.46 -5.26 11.89
N GLY A 68 9.67 -5.10 10.82
CA GLY A 68 9.44 -3.83 10.14
C GLY A 68 10.62 -3.38 9.28
N SER A 69 11.55 -4.28 8.92
CA SER A 69 12.59 -3.98 7.95
C SER A 69 12.00 -3.82 6.54
N GLN A 70 12.76 -3.23 5.64
CA GLN A 70 12.36 -3.13 4.23
C GLN A 70 12.14 -4.52 3.61
N GLU A 71 12.97 -5.49 3.94
CA GLU A 71 12.85 -6.88 3.48
C GLU A 71 11.56 -7.54 4.02
N ASP A 72 11.17 -7.23 5.26
CA ASP A 72 9.90 -7.70 5.83
C ASP A 72 8.69 -7.13 5.08
N VAL A 73 8.76 -5.85 4.68
CA VAL A 73 7.71 -5.20 3.88
C VAL A 73 7.62 -5.84 2.50
N GLU A 74 8.74 -5.99 1.80
CA GLU A 74 8.80 -6.61 0.48
C GLU A 74 8.27 -8.05 0.51
N SER A 75 8.69 -8.83 1.51
CA SER A 75 8.23 -10.21 1.71
C SER A 75 6.74 -10.29 2.01
N ALA A 76 6.22 -9.42 2.89
CA ALA A 76 4.79 -9.39 3.21
C ALA A 76 3.95 -8.99 2.00
N VAL A 77 4.38 -7.99 1.23
CA VAL A 77 3.70 -7.58 -0.01
C VAL A 77 3.68 -8.72 -1.02
N ALA A 78 4.83 -9.36 -1.25
CA ALA A 78 4.93 -10.48 -2.20
C ALA A 78 3.96 -11.63 -1.84
N ALA A 79 3.90 -12.01 -0.56
CA ALA A 79 3.00 -13.06 -0.09
C ALA A 79 1.51 -12.70 -0.30
N VAL A 80 1.13 -11.44 -0.08
CA VAL A 80 -0.25 -11.00 -0.30
C VAL A 80 -0.60 -10.93 -1.79
N VAL A 81 0.34 -10.51 -2.64
CA VAL A 81 0.16 -10.52 -4.10
C VAL A 81 -0.01 -11.95 -4.61
N GLU A 82 0.84 -12.88 -4.19
CA GLU A 82 0.73 -14.31 -4.56
C GLU A 82 -0.64 -14.88 -4.18
N LEU A 83 -1.11 -14.59 -2.96
CA LEU A 83 -2.43 -15.01 -2.50
C LEU A 83 -3.56 -14.41 -3.34
N ALA A 84 -3.46 -13.13 -3.71
CA ALA A 84 -4.45 -12.46 -4.55
C ALA A 84 -4.48 -13.01 -5.97
N GLN A 85 -3.34 -13.39 -6.54
CA GLN A 85 -3.22 -13.96 -7.89
C GLN A 85 -3.76 -15.39 -7.98
N GLY A 86 -3.65 -16.17 -6.90
CA GLY A 86 -4.19 -17.52 -6.80
C GLY A 86 -5.65 -17.59 -6.32
N TRP A 87 -6.34 -16.45 -6.19
CA TRP A 87 -7.68 -16.41 -5.63
C TRP A 87 -8.74 -16.86 -6.64
N GLU A 88 -9.34 -18.04 -6.43
CA GLU A 88 -10.52 -18.49 -7.15
C GLU A 88 -11.76 -18.25 -6.28
N ALA A 89 -12.64 -17.33 -6.72
CA ALA A 89 -13.89 -16.96 -6.03
C ALA A 89 -15.07 -17.83 -6.48
#